data_AF-A0A7E6FU02-F1
#
_entry.id   AF-A0A7E6FU02-F1
#
_cell.length_a   1.000
_cell.length_b   1.000
_cell.length_c   1.000
_cell.angle_alpha   90.00
_cell.angle_beta   90.00
_cell.angle_gamma   90.00
#
_symmetry.space_group_name_H-M   'P 1'
#
loop_
_entity.id
_entity.type
_entity.pdbx_description
1 polymer ?
#
loop_
_entity_poly.entity_id
_entity_poly.type
_entity_poly.pdbx_seq_one_letter_code
_entity_poly.pdbx_strand_id
1 'polypeptide(L)'
;MEGDAGAPTVDDMMKAASKAMGVPLRPKFQGTIIADPNFNADDCADRLQKTMKGLGTKDRKLIEILTKHTNEQRQEIEKSYNARLGVLRDDIDSDLSGHYKDMCLSLLDPFITYDCKELNRAVNVKTGNR
;
A
#
# COMPACT_ATOMS: atom_id res chain seq x y z
N MET A 1 -44.94 10.05 -7.60
CA MET A 1 -43.95 8.96 -7.65
C MET A 1 -43.44 8.92 -9.08
N GLU A 2 -42.45 9.74 -9.40
CA GLU A 2 -41.75 9.67 -10.68
C GLU A 2 -40.35 9.17 -10.38
N GLY A 3 -40.04 7.97 -10.88
CA GLY A 3 -38.78 7.30 -10.64
C GLY A 3 -37.67 7.99 -11.40
N ASP A 4 -36.68 8.47 -10.66
CA ASP A 4 -35.40 8.89 -11.21
C ASP A 4 -34.72 7.65 -11.82
N ALA A 5 -34.83 7.51 -13.13
CA ALA A 5 -34.07 6.53 -13.88
C ALA A 5 -32.61 6.98 -13.89
N GLY A 6 -31.90 6.67 -12.80
CA GLY A 6 -30.50 6.99 -12.61
C GLY A 6 -29.70 6.57 -13.84
N ALA A 7 -28.95 7.52 -14.40
CA ALA A 7 -28.10 7.27 -15.55
C ALA A 7 -27.19 6.05 -15.30
N PRO A 8 -26.99 5.17 -16.31
CA PRO A 8 -26.20 3.96 -16.14
C PRO A 8 -24.78 4.30 -15.67
N THR A 9 -24.31 3.58 -14.66
CA THR A 9 -22.98 3.79 -14.09
C THR A 9 -21.89 3.35 -15.08
N VAL A 10 -20.65 3.79 -14.87
CA VAL A 10 -19.49 3.36 -15.69
C VAL A 10 -19.33 1.83 -15.68
N ASP A 11 -19.74 1.16 -14.61
CA ASP A 11 -19.74 -0.30 -14.51
C ASP A 11 -20.80 -0.94 -15.41
N ASP A 12 -22.00 -0.37 -15.48
CA ASP A 12 -23.08 -0.84 -16.36
C ASP A 12 -22.71 -0.69 -17.84
N MET A 13 -22.12 0.46 -18.20
CA MET A 13 -21.63 0.73 -19.56
C MET A 13 -20.51 -0.23 -19.97
N MET A 14 -19.55 -0.47 -19.06
CA MET A 14 -18.44 -1.40 -19.31
C MET A 14 -18.92 -2.85 -19.46
N LYS A 15 -19.93 -3.26 -18.69
CA LYS A 15 -20.53 -4.59 -18.77
C LYS A 15 -21.27 -4.79 -20.10
N ALA A 16 -22.02 -3.77 -20.56
CA ALA A 16 -22.68 -3.78 -21.85
C ALA A 16 -21.68 -3.82 -23.02
N ALA A 17 -20.61 -3.02 -22.95
CA ALA A 17 -19.58 -2.98 -23.98
C ALA A 17 -18.75 -4.29 -24.03
N SER A 18 -18.48 -4.91 -22.88
CA SER A 18 -17.82 -6.22 -22.79
C SER A 18 -18.66 -7.32 -23.45
N LYS A 19 -19.99 -7.29 -23.26
CA LYS A 19 -20.93 -8.21 -23.92
C LYS A 19 -21.00 -7.99 -25.43
N ALA A 20 -20.99 -6.74 -25.89
CA ALA A 20 -21.06 -6.40 -27.31
C ALA A 20 -19.79 -6.77 -28.09
N MET A 21 -18.62 -6.65 -27.45
CA MET A 21 -17.33 -6.94 -28.10
C MET A 21 -16.84 -8.38 -27.92
N GLY A 22 -17.50 -9.19 -27.10
CA GLY A 22 -17.11 -10.59 -26.86
C GLY A 22 -15.73 -10.76 -26.21
N VAL A 23 -15.16 -9.67 -25.68
CA VAL A 23 -13.85 -9.61 -25.05
C VAL A 23 -13.99 -8.85 -23.72
N PRO A 24 -13.45 -9.35 -22.60
CA PRO A 24 -13.49 -8.65 -21.33
C PRO A 24 -12.78 -7.29 -21.42
N LEU A 25 -13.55 -6.21 -21.34
CA LEU A 25 -13.04 -4.82 -21.45
C LEU A 25 -12.30 -4.32 -20.21
N ARG A 26 -12.46 -5.00 -19.08
CA ARG A 26 -11.58 -4.81 -17.92
C ARG A 26 -10.62 -5.99 -17.89
N PRO A 27 -9.31 -5.77 -18.08
CA PRO A 27 -8.34 -6.73 -17.60
C PRO A 27 -8.70 -7.02 -16.14
N LYS A 28 -8.96 -8.28 -15.82
CA LYS A 28 -9.23 -8.67 -14.44
C LYS A 28 -8.02 -8.21 -13.62
N PHE A 29 -8.21 -7.31 -12.66
CA PHE A 29 -7.12 -6.87 -11.79
C PHE A 29 -6.59 -8.12 -11.05
N GLN A 30 -5.35 -8.48 -11.33
CA GLN A 30 -4.69 -9.69 -10.82
C GLN A 30 -3.81 -9.42 -9.59
N GLY A 31 -3.91 -8.22 -9.00
CA GLY A 31 -3.19 -7.88 -7.78
C GLY A 31 -3.62 -8.78 -6.62
N THR A 32 -2.66 -9.20 -5.79
CA THR A 32 -2.90 -10.03 -4.61
C THR A 32 -3.37 -9.23 -3.40
N ILE A 33 -3.05 -7.93 -3.36
CA ILE A 33 -3.48 -7.00 -2.31
C ILE A 33 -4.60 -6.14 -2.90
N ILE A 34 -5.78 -6.25 -2.28
CA ILE A 34 -6.98 -5.49 -2.61
C ILE A 34 -7.30 -4.53 -1.47
N ALA A 35 -8.01 -3.44 -1.75
CA ALA A 35 -8.39 -2.47 -0.73
C ALA A 35 -9.27 -3.13 0.34
N ASP A 36 -8.91 -2.95 1.63
CA ASP A 36 -9.76 -3.37 2.74
C ASP A 36 -10.99 -2.44 2.83
N PRO A 37 -12.23 -2.93 2.66
CA PRO A 37 -13.43 -2.09 2.70
C PRO A 37 -13.73 -1.56 4.11
N ASN A 38 -13.18 -2.18 5.16
CA ASN A 38 -13.36 -1.76 6.55
C ASN A 38 -12.12 -1.01 7.08
N PHE A 39 -11.37 -0.38 6.17
CA PHE A 39 -10.13 0.29 6.50
C PHE A 39 -10.34 1.48 7.44
N ASN A 40 -9.51 1.55 8.48
CA ASN A 40 -9.40 2.68 9.38
C ASN A 40 -7.93 3.00 9.62
N ALA A 41 -7.49 4.16 9.12
CA ALA A 41 -6.10 4.58 9.21
C ALA A 41 -5.62 4.77 10.66
N ASP A 42 -6.49 5.29 11.53
CA ASP A 42 -6.18 5.56 12.93
C ASP A 42 -5.97 4.27 13.74
N ASP A 43 -6.82 3.26 13.56
CA ASP A 43 -6.66 1.93 14.18
C ASP A 43 -5.37 1.25 13.69
N CYS A 44 -5.10 1.34 12.39
CA CYS A 44 -3.87 0.78 11.81
C CYS A 44 -2.62 1.48 12.37
N ALA A 45 -2.63 2.81 12.51
CA ALA A 45 -1.55 3.57 13.10
C ALA A 45 -1.31 3.18 14.58
N ASP A 46 -2.37 3.06 15.37
CA ASP A 46 -2.28 2.64 16.77
C ASP A 46 -1.72 1.22 16.90
N ARG A 47 -2.11 0.32 15.99
CA ARG A 47 -1.58 -1.04 15.93
C ARG A 47 -0.10 -1.06 15.55
N LEU A 48 0.33 -0.25 14.58
CA LEU A 48 1.74 -0.10 14.22
C LEU A 48 2.57 0.39 15.42
N GLN A 49 2.09 1.38 16.15
CA GLN A 49 2.83 1.90 17.30
C GLN A 49 3.00 0.83 18.40
N LYS A 50 1.98 -0.01 18.62
CA LYS A 50 2.07 -1.15 19.53
C LYS A 50 3.11 -2.19 19.06
N THR A 51 3.27 -2.35 17.73
CA THR A 51 4.30 -3.22 17.17
C THR A 51 5.72 -2.69 17.40
N MET A 52 5.92 -1.39 17.48
CA MET A 52 7.27 -0.80 17.62
C MET A 52 7.69 -0.56 19.08
N LYS A 53 6.75 -0.47 20.02
CA LYS A 53 7.05 -0.20 21.45
C LYS A 53 7.47 -1.45 22.26
N GLY A 54 8.32 -2.36 21.77
CA GLY A 54 8.86 -3.43 22.64
C GLY A 54 9.60 -4.58 21.98
N LEU A 55 10.36 -5.34 22.78
CA LEU A 55 11.42 -6.25 22.34
C LEU A 55 10.92 -7.56 21.68
N GLY A 56 11.21 -7.73 20.38
CA GLY A 56 11.65 -9.03 19.83
C GLY A 56 10.64 -10.07 19.30
N THR A 57 9.35 -9.76 19.06
CA THR A 57 8.41 -10.74 18.44
C THR A 57 7.29 -10.08 17.62
N LYS A 58 7.53 -8.87 17.10
CA LYS A 58 6.50 -7.99 16.56
C LYS A 58 6.60 -7.76 15.05
N ASP A 59 7.68 -8.22 14.44
CA ASP A 59 7.95 -8.18 12.99
C ASP A 59 6.76 -8.73 12.20
N ARG A 60 6.24 -9.90 12.59
CA ARG A 60 5.10 -10.53 11.90
C ARG A 60 3.85 -9.64 11.87
N LYS A 61 3.57 -8.89 12.93
CA LYS A 61 2.40 -8.02 13.00
C LYS A 61 2.58 -6.76 12.16
N LEU A 62 3.79 -6.21 12.14
CA LEU A 62 4.14 -5.09 11.27
C LEU A 62 3.94 -5.46 9.80
N ILE A 63 4.53 -6.57 9.35
CA ILE A 63 4.41 -7.00 7.95
C ILE A 63 2.97 -7.35 7.58
N GLU A 64 2.20 -7.95 8.50
CA GLU A 64 0.78 -8.24 8.29
C GLU A 64 -0.03 -6.95 8.04
N ILE A 65 0.23 -5.90 8.80
CA ILE A 65 -0.42 -4.61 8.58
C ILE A 65 0.00 -4.03 7.22
N LEU A 66 1.30 -3.99 6.90
CA LEU A 66 1.76 -3.38 5.65
C LEU A 66 1.31 -4.16 4.39
N THR A 67 1.25 -5.48 4.46
CA THR A 67 0.93 -6.36 3.30
C THR A 67 -0.57 -6.62 3.13
N LYS A 68 -1.39 -6.35 4.13
CA LYS A 68 -2.86 -6.42 4.00
C LYS A 68 -3.45 -5.18 3.31
N HIS A 69 -2.74 -4.06 3.32
CA HIS A 69 -3.27 -2.79 2.82
C HIS A 69 -2.66 -2.40 1.48
N THR A 70 -3.47 -1.76 0.63
CA THR A 70 -3.01 -1.17 -0.64
C THR A 70 -1.99 -0.05 -0.38
N ASN A 71 -1.29 0.38 -1.43
CA ASN A 71 -0.35 1.49 -1.30
C ASN A 71 -1.04 2.78 -0.86
N GLU A 72 -2.21 3.08 -1.41
CA GLU A 72 -3.03 4.24 -1.03
C GLU A 72 -3.39 4.20 0.46
N GLN A 73 -3.91 3.06 0.93
CA GLN A 73 -4.20 2.86 2.36
C GLN A 73 -2.94 2.99 3.22
N ARG A 74 -1.78 2.51 2.76
CA ARG A 74 -0.49 2.71 3.46
C ARG A 74 -0.09 4.18 3.56
N GLN A 75 -0.35 5.00 2.54
CA GLN A 75 -0.14 6.44 2.63
C GLN A 75 -1.04 7.09 3.68
N GLU A 76 -2.30 6.66 3.77
CA GLU A 76 -3.23 7.15 4.79
C GLU A 76 -2.82 6.72 6.21
N ILE A 77 -2.38 5.46 6.38
CA ILE A 77 -1.83 4.96 7.64
C ILE A 77 -0.63 5.82 8.06
N GLU A 78 0.32 6.03 7.16
CA GLU A 78 1.50 6.82 7.46
C GLU A 78 1.15 8.26 7.82
N LYS A 79 0.22 8.88 7.09
CA LYS A 79 -0.26 10.24 7.41
C LYS A 79 -0.89 10.30 8.80
N SER A 80 -1.75 9.33 9.15
CA SER A 80 -2.37 9.26 10.48
C SER A 80 -1.34 9.03 11.59
N TYR A 81 -0.40 8.10 11.37
CA TYR A 81 0.69 7.81 12.30
C TYR A 81 1.54 9.06 12.54
N ASN A 82 1.95 9.73 11.46
CA ASN A 82 2.83 10.90 11.52
C ASN A 82 2.16 12.10 12.21
N ALA A 83 0.85 12.22 12.09
CA ALA A 83 0.10 13.29 12.74
C ALA A 83 -0.06 13.10 14.26
N ARG A 84 -0.03 11.86 14.76
CA ARG A 84 -0.48 11.52 16.11
C ARG A 84 0.58 10.89 17.00
N LEU A 85 1.51 10.12 16.43
CA LEU A 85 2.26 9.09 17.18
C LEU A 85 3.79 9.23 17.08
N GLY A 86 4.32 9.77 15.98
CA GLY A 86 5.77 9.83 15.74
C GLY A 86 6.09 10.06 14.26
N VAL A 87 7.21 9.55 13.78
CA VAL A 87 7.53 9.49 12.34
C VAL A 87 7.68 8.02 11.98
N LEU A 88 6.71 7.46 11.26
CA LEU A 88 6.61 6.02 11.02
C LEU A 88 7.88 5.43 10.41
N ARG A 89 8.45 6.14 9.43
CA ARG A 89 9.68 5.72 8.75
C ARG A 89 10.89 5.68 9.69
N ASP A 90 11.00 6.65 10.60
CA ASP A 90 12.12 6.72 11.55
C ASP A 90 11.99 5.64 12.64
N ASP A 91 10.76 5.39 13.10
CA ASP A 91 10.47 4.31 14.04
C ASP A 91 10.80 2.93 13.41
N ILE A 92 10.49 2.72 12.12
CA ILE A 92 10.89 1.52 11.38
C ILE A 92 12.42 1.45 11.19
N ASP A 93 13.07 2.57 10.89
CA ASP A 93 14.51 2.61 10.62
C ASP A 93 15.35 2.32 11.87
N SER A 94 14.88 2.77 13.03
CA SER A 94 15.54 2.57 14.32
C SER A 94 15.30 1.19 14.94
N ASP A 95 14.15 0.56 14.69
CA ASP A 95 13.78 -0.74 15.29
C ASP A 95 14.20 -1.94 14.42
N LEU A 96 14.34 -1.76 13.10
CA LEU A 96 14.64 -2.85 12.16
C LEU A 96 16.00 -2.71 11.47
N SER A 97 16.49 -3.81 10.89
CA SER A 97 17.73 -3.81 10.13
C SER A 97 17.69 -4.75 8.92
N GLY A 98 18.68 -4.60 8.02
CA GLY A 98 18.86 -5.43 6.84
C GLY A 98 17.69 -5.37 5.84
N HIS A 99 17.55 -6.44 5.05
CA HIS A 99 16.55 -6.51 3.98
C HIS A 99 15.11 -6.41 4.48
N TYR A 100 14.84 -6.83 5.71
CA TYR A 100 13.51 -6.74 6.29
C TYR A 100 13.11 -5.26 6.48
N LYS A 101 14.01 -4.44 7.02
CA LYS A 101 13.83 -2.99 7.08
C LYS A 101 13.60 -2.40 5.70
N ASP A 102 14.49 -2.69 4.75
CA ASP A 102 14.45 -2.10 3.41
C ASP A 102 13.13 -2.41 2.72
N MET A 103 12.63 -3.63 2.86
CA MET A 103 11.33 -4.04 2.35
C MET A 103 10.18 -3.28 3.03
N CYS A 104 10.16 -3.17 4.35
CA CYS A 104 9.11 -2.42 5.08
C CYS A 104 9.05 -0.95 4.66
N LEU A 105 10.21 -0.28 4.53
CA LEU A 105 10.28 1.10 4.07
C LEU A 105 9.84 1.24 2.60
N SER A 106 10.24 0.29 1.76
CA SER A 106 9.84 0.26 0.34
C SER A 106 8.32 0.10 0.17
N LEU A 107 7.68 -0.70 1.03
CA LEU A 107 6.23 -0.87 1.02
C LEU A 107 5.49 0.45 1.33
N LEU A 108 6.10 1.38 2.06
CA LEU A 108 5.51 2.69 2.36
C LEU A 108 5.72 3.72 1.24
N ASP A 109 6.58 3.45 0.26
CA ASP A 109 6.82 4.42 -0.81
C ASP A 109 5.64 4.47 -1.79
N PRO A 110 5.19 5.67 -2.20
CA PRO A 110 4.32 5.81 -3.37
C PRO A 110 4.96 5.15 -4.59
N PHE A 111 4.14 4.60 -5.49
CA PHE A 111 4.62 3.85 -6.65
C PHE A 111 5.73 4.57 -7.43
N ILE A 112 5.51 5.85 -7.78
CA ILE A 112 6.47 6.64 -8.55
C ILE A 112 7.77 6.86 -7.76
N THR A 113 7.67 7.10 -6.46
CA THR A 113 8.84 7.29 -5.59
C THR A 113 9.68 6.03 -5.52
N TYR A 114 9.04 4.87 -5.36
CA TYR A 114 9.73 3.58 -5.33
C TYR A 114 10.42 3.29 -6.66
N ASP A 115 9.73 3.46 -7.79
CA ASP A 115 10.30 3.26 -9.12
C ASP A 115 11.50 4.19 -9.36
N CYS A 116 11.39 5.47 -9.01
CA CYS A 116 12.52 6.41 -9.11
C CYS A 116 13.71 5.97 -8.24
N LYS A 117 13.47 5.49 -7.01
CA LYS A 117 14.53 4.98 -6.13
C LYS A 117 15.22 3.76 -6.75
N GLU A 118 14.46 2.81 -7.29
CA GLU A 118 15.01 1.59 -7.89
C GLU A 118 15.73 1.86 -9.21
N LEU A 119 15.20 2.73 -10.07
CA LEU A 119 15.88 3.19 -11.28
C LEU A 119 17.22 3.87 -10.93
N ASN A 120 17.20 4.75 -9.93
CA ASN A 120 18.40 5.42 -9.45
C ASN A 120 19.43 4.43 -8.89
N ARG A 121 18.99 3.44 -8.11
CA ARG A 121 19.85 2.36 -7.60
C ARG A 121 20.46 1.55 -8.73
N ALA A 122 19.68 1.15 -9.73
CA ALA A 122 20.13 0.35 -10.87
C ALA A 122 21.18 1.08 -11.72
N VAL A 123 21.01 2.39 -11.94
CA VAL A 123 21.95 3.20 -12.71
C VAL A 123 23.20 3.55 -11.91
N ASN A 124 23.04 3.83 -10.61
CA ASN A 124 24.15 4.25 -9.73
C ASN A 124 24.77 3.11 -8.93
N VAL A 125 24.60 1.85 -9.35
CA VAL A 125 25.38 0.73 -8.80
C VAL A 125 26.85 1.07 -9.01
N LYS A 126 27.56 1.40 -7.94
CA LYS A 126 29.02 1.51 -7.97
C LYS A 126 29.55 0.13 -8.41
N THR A 127 30.04 0.04 -9.64
CA THR A 127 30.95 -1.01 -10.08
C THR A 127 32.20 -0.94 -9.20
N GLY A 128 32.18 -1.66 -8.07
CA GLY A 128 33.21 -1.57 -7.06
C GLY A 128 33.17 -2.73 -6.07
N ASN A 129 33.44 -3.93 -6.58
CA ASN A 129 34.34 -4.94 -5.98
C ASN A 129 34.13 -6.29 -6.71
N ARG A 130 35.00 -6.56 -7.69
CA ARG A 130 35.50 -7.90 -7.98
C ARG A 130 37.01 -7.86 -7.78
#